data_AF-A0A497FLQ9-F1
#
_entry.id   AF-A0A497FLQ9-F1
#
_cell.length_a   1.000
_cell.length_b   1.000
_cell.length_c   1.000
_cell.angle_alpha   90.00
_cell.angle_beta   90.00
_cell.angle_gamma   90.00
#
_symmetry.space_group_name_H-M   'P 1'
#
loop_
_entity.id
_entity.type
_entity.pdbx_description
1 polymer ?
#
loop_
_entity_poly.entity_id
_entity_poly.type
_entity_poly.pdbx_seq_one_letter_code
_entity_poly.pdbx_strand_id
1 'polypeptide(L)'
;MEPILIMKEEVQVKKLDGNIFSTSSDAYGRVLAEEIPKGILYVKVLSWKGMKLNTKWYEASLSSSTVVVDKIGLLRVRVIGERGQGIAGAAVYVENTPFSGSTGEDGVVEFLLPENSYKVKACLGETCDSATVKVTGSGIATIEVSLPVFLRISPQVMLSFRDFLFMAIFTVVIVAALFVIIYEYTVWRRKKMIKVMKSAEA
;
A
#
# COMPACT_ATOMS: atom_id res chain seq x y z
N MET A 1 -13.62 -19.79 -15.94
CA MET A 1 -14.43 -19.36 -14.80
C MET A 1 -13.70 -19.87 -13.57
N GLU A 2 -12.86 -19.04 -12.94
CA GLU A 2 -12.11 -19.46 -11.76
C GLU A 2 -13.07 -19.60 -10.57
N PRO A 3 -12.96 -20.67 -9.76
CA PRO A 3 -13.78 -20.80 -8.57
C PRO A 3 -13.42 -19.69 -7.59
N ILE A 4 -14.41 -18.87 -7.23
CA ILE A 4 -14.30 -17.92 -6.12
C ILE A 4 -14.09 -18.78 -4.86
N LEU A 5 -12.86 -18.84 -4.37
CA LEU A 5 -12.53 -19.43 -3.08
C LEU A 5 -13.25 -18.63 -2.00
N ILE A 6 -14.45 -19.07 -1.62
CA ILE A 6 -15.12 -18.60 -0.41
C ILE A 6 -14.29 -19.14 0.76
N MET A 7 -13.38 -18.32 1.28
CA MET A 7 -12.58 -18.66 2.45
C MET A 7 -13.53 -18.79 3.64
N LYS A 8 -13.83 -20.03 4.04
CA LYS A 8 -14.64 -20.30 5.22
C LYS A 8 -13.76 -20.21 6.47
N GLU A 9 -14.30 -19.64 7.53
CA GLU A 9 -13.63 -19.58 8.82
C GLU A 9 -13.86 -20.88 9.59
N GLU A 10 -12.79 -21.47 10.13
CA GLU A 10 -12.89 -22.62 11.01
C GLU A 10 -13.20 -22.15 12.43
N VAL A 11 -14.25 -22.74 13.00
CA VAL A 11 -14.78 -22.35 14.31
C VAL A 11 -15.05 -23.59 15.13
N GLN A 12 -14.73 -23.54 16.42
CA GLN A 12 -15.14 -24.53 17.41
C GLN A 12 -16.25 -23.95 18.27
N VAL A 13 -17.28 -24.74 18.50
CA VAL A 13 -18.39 -24.38 19.37
C VAL A 13 -18.45 -25.38 20.51
N LYS A 14 -18.43 -24.88 21.73
CA LYS A 14 -18.58 -25.64 22.97
C LYS A 14 -19.93 -25.34 23.58
N LYS A 15 -20.75 -26.37 23.73
CA LYS A 15 -22.04 -26.31 24.43
C LYS A 15 -21.84 -26.40 25.94
N LEU A 16 -22.88 -26.06 26.70
CA LEU A 16 -22.87 -26.11 28.18
C LEU A 16 -22.79 -27.53 28.76
N ASP A 17 -23.12 -28.55 27.96
CA ASP A 17 -22.93 -29.96 28.29
C ASP A 17 -21.45 -30.41 28.17
N GLY A 18 -20.56 -29.52 27.70
CA GLY A 18 -19.15 -29.80 27.50
C GLY A 18 -18.81 -30.34 26.10
N ASN A 19 -19.80 -30.64 25.26
CA ASN A 19 -19.58 -31.12 23.90
C ASN A 19 -18.97 -30.02 23.03
N ILE A 20 -17.91 -30.37 22.31
CA ILE A 20 -17.21 -29.48 21.37
C ILE A 20 -17.41 -30.04 19.96
N PHE A 21 -17.91 -29.21 19.06
CA PHE A 21 -17.97 -29.53 17.64
C PHE A 21 -17.24 -28.47 16.83
N SER A 22 -16.56 -28.92 15.77
CA SER A 22 -15.91 -28.05 14.80
C SER A 22 -16.88 -27.83 13.63
N THR A 23 -17.01 -26.58 13.21
CA THR A 23 -17.85 -26.18 12.08
C THR A 23 -17.14 -25.06 11.32
N SER A 24 -17.69 -24.70 10.16
CA SER A 24 -17.19 -23.60 9.36
C SER A 24 -18.26 -22.52 9.20
N SER A 25 -17.87 -21.27 9.16
CA SER A 25 -18.78 -20.18 8.80
C SER A 25 -19.27 -20.28 7.35
N ASP A 26 -20.41 -19.62 7.09
CA ASP A 26 -20.86 -19.33 5.74
C ASP A 26 -20.17 -18.09 5.16
N ALA A 27 -20.51 -17.73 3.92
CA ALA A 27 -19.93 -16.56 3.22
C ALA A 27 -20.20 -15.20 3.91
N TYR A 28 -21.09 -15.18 4.91
CA TYR A 28 -21.46 -13.99 5.68
C TYR A 28 -20.90 -14.05 7.11
N GLY A 29 -20.02 -15.01 7.42
CA GLY A 29 -19.46 -15.19 8.77
C GLY A 29 -20.45 -15.76 9.78
N ARG A 30 -21.57 -16.34 9.33
CA ARG A 30 -22.59 -16.92 10.22
C ARG A 30 -22.26 -18.39 10.48
N VAL A 31 -22.52 -18.83 11.71
CA VAL A 31 -22.33 -20.21 12.15
C VAL A 31 -23.66 -20.74 12.67
N LEU A 32 -24.10 -21.88 12.14
CA LEU A 32 -25.30 -22.56 12.61
C LEU A 32 -24.95 -23.40 13.86
N ALA A 33 -25.67 -23.18 14.95
CA ALA A 33 -25.59 -23.98 16.16
C ALA A 33 -27.00 -24.42 16.57
N GLU A 34 -27.27 -25.71 16.48
CA GLU A 34 -28.56 -26.31 16.81
C GLU A 34 -28.54 -26.93 18.21
N GLU A 35 -29.73 -27.07 18.81
CA GLU A 35 -29.94 -27.69 20.12
C GLU A 35 -29.08 -27.05 21.22
N ILE A 36 -29.48 -25.84 21.66
CA ILE A 36 -28.82 -25.08 22.72
C ILE A 36 -29.76 -25.04 23.95
N PRO A 37 -29.73 -26.06 24.83
CA PRO A 37 -30.79 -26.27 25.84
C PRO A 37 -30.88 -25.15 26.89
N LYS A 38 -29.79 -24.41 27.08
CA LYS A 38 -29.66 -23.31 28.04
C LYS A 38 -29.45 -21.93 27.37
N GLY A 39 -29.54 -21.88 26.04
CA GLY A 39 -29.38 -20.64 25.27
C GLY A 39 -27.99 -19.97 25.31
N ILE A 40 -26.97 -20.58 25.92
CA ILE A 40 -25.58 -20.09 26.00
C ILE A 40 -24.63 -21.13 25.41
N LEU A 41 -23.65 -20.68 24.64
CA LEU A 41 -22.56 -21.47 24.08
C LEU A 41 -21.26 -20.67 24.09
N TYR A 42 -20.14 -21.36 23.90
CA TYR A 42 -18.82 -20.76 23.76
C TYR A 42 -18.28 -21.02 22.36
N VAL A 43 -17.73 -19.99 21.73
CA VAL A 43 -17.19 -20.03 20.37
C VAL A 43 -15.69 -19.75 20.41
N LYS A 44 -14.89 -20.52 19.69
CA LYS A 44 -13.47 -20.27 19.47
C LYS A 44 -13.21 -20.22 17.98
N VAL A 45 -12.68 -19.10 17.50
CA VAL A 45 -12.37 -18.91 16.07
C VAL A 45 -10.93 -19.34 15.82
N LEU A 46 -10.73 -20.33 14.94
CA LEU A 46 -9.43 -20.94 14.65
C LEU A 46 -8.80 -20.38 13.38
N SER A 47 -9.60 -19.92 12.42
CA SER A 47 -9.08 -19.29 11.21
C SER A 47 -9.95 -18.14 10.72
N TRP A 48 -9.33 -17.21 10.00
CA TRP A 48 -10.01 -16.07 9.38
C TRP A 48 -9.34 -15.72 8.07
N LYS A 49 -10.09 -15.72 6.95
CA LYS A 49 -9.57 -15.45 5.61
C LYS A 49 -8.27 -16.21 5.26
N GLY A 50 -8.20 -17.50 5.62
CA GLY A 50 -7.04 -18.36 5.38
C GLY A 50 -5.89 -18.19 6.37
N MET A 51 -6.00 -17.29 7.35
CA MET A 51 -5.02 -17.07 8.41
C MET A 51 -5.40 -17.87 9.65
N LYS A 52 -4.42 -18.47 10.33
CA LYS A 52 -4.66 -19.12 11.64
C LYS A 52 -4.77 -18.09 12.76
N LEU A 53 -5.69 -18.34 13.68
CA LEU A 53 -5.95 -17.52 14.85
C LEU A 53 -5.79 -18.34 16.13
N ASN A 54 -5.24 -17.72 17.17
CA ASN A 54 -5.22 -18.27 18.51
C ASN A 54 -6.13 -17.42 19.42
N THR A 55 -7.44 -17.63 19.31
CA THR A 55 -8.44 -16.89 20.09
C THR A 55 -8.76 -17.57 21.42
N LYS A 56 -9.28 -16.78 22.36
CA LYS A 56 -9.99 -17.29 23.54
C LYS A 56 -11.35 -17.84 23.15
N TRP A 57 -12.00 -18.52 24.10
CA TRP A 57 -13.43 -18.81 23.99
C TRP A 57 -14.23 -17.54 24.24
N TYR A 58 -15.15 -17.22 23.33
CA TYR A 58 -16.11 -16.13 23.44
C TYR A 58 -17.46 -16.70 23.82
N GLU A 59 -18.18 -16.04 24.72
CA GLU A 59 -19.55 -16.41 25.05
C GLU A 59 -20.51 -15.86 23.99
N ALA A 60 -21.46 -16.68 23.54
CA ALA A 60 -22.59 -16.23 22.73
C ALA A 60 -23.88 -16.82 23.30
N SER A 61 -24.96 -16.07 23.16
CA SER A 61 -26.28 -16.48 23.64
C SER A 61 -27.37 -16.12 22.64
N LEU A 62 -28.59 -16.58 22.89
CA LEU A 62 -29.75 -16.18 22.09
C LEU A 62 -30.02 -14.66 22.17
N SER A 63 -29.66 -14.01 23.28
CA SER A 63 -29.77 -12.55 23.44
C SER A 63 -28.56 -11.79 22.90
N SER A 64 -27.39 -12.43 22.77
CA SER A 64 -26.15 -11.86 22.25
C SER A 64 -25.45 -12.87 21.34
N SER A 65 -25.95 -13.00 20.11
CA SER A 65 -25.45 -13.98 19.12
C SER A 65 -24.25 -13.47 18.31
N THR A 66 -23.82 -12.23 18.54
CA THR A 66 -22.68 -11.63 17.85
C THR A 66 -21.39 -11.81 18.66
N VAL A 67 -20.40 -12.45 18.07
CA VAL A 67 -19.07 -12.63 18.65
C VAL A 67 -18.09 -11.67 17.98
N VAL A 68 -17.50 -10.77 18.76
CA VAL A 68 -16.44 -9.87 18.28
C VAL A 68 -15.08 -10.49 18.59
N VAL A 69 -14.29 -10.75 17.55
CA VAL A 69 -12.95 -11.32 17.68
C VAL A 69 -11.95 -10.21 17.97
N ASP A 70 -11.47 -10.15 19.22
CA ASP A 70 -10.55 -9.10 19.69
C ASP A 70 -9.12 -9.25 19.16
N LYS A 71 -8.81 -10.37 18.50
CA LYS A 71 -7.49 -10.66 17.90
C LYS A 71 -7.30 -10.14 16.47
N ILE A 72 -8.23 -9.36 15.94
CA ILE A 72 -8.11 -8.75 14.61
C ILE A 72 -7.94 -7.23 14.78
N GLY A 73 -6.90 -6.67 14.17
CA GLY A 73 -6.59 -5.24 14.18
C GLY A 73 -6.61 -4.64 12.77
N LEU A 74 -6.60 -3.30 12.72
CA LEU A 74 -6.48 -2.55 11.47
C LEU A 74 -5.00 -2.19 11.24
N LEU A 75 -4.46 -2.60 10.11
CA LEU A 75 -3.18 -2.13 9.59
C LEU A 75 -3.44 -1.02 8.58
N ARG A 76 -2.99 0.19 8.90
CA ARG A 76 -2.97 1.35 8.00
C ARG A 76 -1.55 1.53 7.45
N VAL A 77 -1.39 1.33 6.16
CA VAL A 77 -0.11 1.53 5.47
C VAL A 77 -0.17 2.86 4.73
N ARG A 78 0.76 3.75 5.03
CA ARG A 78 0.92 5.02 4.33
C ARG A 78 2.20 4.97 3.50
N VAL A 79 2.06 5.04 2.18
CA VAL A 79 3.20 5.07 1.25
C VAL A 79 3.53 6.51 0.93
N ILE A 80 4.74 6.93 1.27
CA ILE A 80 5.21 8.30 1.09
C ILE A 80 6.41 8.35 0.14
N GLY A 81 6.58 9.49 -0.53
CA GLY A 81 7.78 9.80 -1.30
C GLY A 81 8.78 10.64 -0.50
N GLU A 82 9.87 11.04 -1.14
CA GLU A 82 11.00 11.73 -0.48
C GLU A 82 10.64 13.10 0.14
N ARG A 83 9.54 13.72 -0.29
CA ARG A 83 9.06 15.00 0.29
C ARG A 83 7.95 14.81 1.32
N GLY A 84 7.72 13.57 1.77
CA GLY A 84 6.62 13.22 2.64
C GLY A 84 5.24 13.26 1.97
N GLN A 85 5.18 13.41 0.63
CA GLN A 85 3.91 13.35 -0.09
C GLN A 85 3.38 11.91 -0.14
N GLY A 86 2.06 11.74 0.02
CA GLY A 86 1.39 10.47 -0.22
C GLY A 86 1.52 10.05 -1.69
N ILE A 87 1.76 8.76 -1.91
CA ILE A 87 1.89 8.19 -3.26
C ILE A 87 0.63 7.38 -3.57
N ALA A 88 -0.18 7.86 -4.52
CA ALA A 88 -1.35 7.16 -5.00
C ALA A 88 -1.02 6.05 -6.02
N GLY A 89 -1.74 4.94 -5.94
CA GLY A 89 -1.60 3.81 -6.86
C GLY A 89 -0.37 2.94 -6.61
N ALA A 90 0.27 3.03 -5.45
CA ALA A 90 1.33 2.13 -5.04
C ALA A 90 0.73 0.78 -4.64
N ALA A 91 1.24 -0.30 -5.21
CA ALA A 91 0.85 -1.66 -4.87
C ALA A 91 1.46 -2.03 -3.51
N VAL A 92 0.62 -2.48 -2.58
CA VAL A 92 1.03 -2.88 -1.24
C VAL A 92 0.73 -4.36 -1.05
N TYR A 93 1.73 -5.09 -0.58
CA TYR A 93 1.68 -6.53 -0.31
C TYR A 93 2.01 -6.78 1.15
N VAL A 94 1.19 -7.55 1.83
CA VAL A 94 1.50 -8.05 3.17
C VAL A 94 2.13 -9.43 3.00
N GLU A 95 3.46 -9.53 3.18
CA GLU A 95 4.22 -10.74 2.88
C GLU A 95 3.71 -11.96 3.65
N ASN A 96 3.73 -13.12 3.00
CA ASN A 96 3.21 -14.40 3.53
C ASN A 96 1.72 -14.39 3.88
N THR A 97 0.94 -13.49 3.29
CA THR A 97 -0.51 -13.45 3.44
C THR A 97 -1.19 -13.26 2.08
N PRO A 98 -2.49 -13.57 1.94
CA PRO A 98 -3.24 -13.29 0.71
C PRO A 98 -3.60 -11.81 0.54
N PHE A 99 -3.22 -10.92 1.47
CA PHE A 99 -3.65 -9.53 1.45
C PHE A 99 -2.71 -8.67 0.58
N SER A 100 -3.33 -8.03 -0.40
CA SER A 100 -2.70 -7.00 -1.24
C SER A 100 -3.73 -5.94 -1.61
N GLY A 101 -3.25 -4.75 -1.96
CA GLY A 101 -4.09 -3.62 -2.31
C GLY A 101 -3.29 -2.52 -3.01
N SER A 102 -3.96 -1.42 -3.32
CA SER A 102 -3.33 -0.23 -3.90
C SER A 102 -3.68 0.99 -3.07
N THR A 103 -2.74 1.92 -2.93
CA THR A 103 -2.96 3.15 -2.16
C THR A 103 -3.92 4.11 -2.85
N GLY A 104 -4.76 4.78 -2.05
CA GLY A 104 -5.64 5.86 -2.48
C GLY A 104 -4.90 7.17 -2.78
N GLU A 105 -5.65 8.25 -3.04
CA GLU A 105 -5.10 9.57 -3.38
C GLU A 105 -4.21 10.17 -2.28
N ASP A 106 -4.50 9.85 -1.01
CA ASP A 106 -3.74 10.26 0.17
C ASP A 106 -2.49 9.39 0.43
N GLY A 107 -2.27 8.37 -0.40
CA GLY A 107 -1.19 7.40 -0.25
C GLY A 107 -1.47 6.34 0.81
N VAL A 108 -2.71 6.16 1.24
CA VAL A 108 -3.08 5.21 2.31
C VAL A 108 -3.79 3.99 1.74
N VAL A 109 -3.54 2.84 2.35
CA VAL A 109 -4.32 1.61 2.19
C VAL A 109 -4.49 0.92 3.54
N GLU A 110 -5.62 0.26 3.74
CA GLU A 110 -5.97 -0.37 5.00
C GLU A 110 -6.24 -1.87 4.84
N PHE A 111 -5.78 -2.66 5.81
CA PHE A 111 -6.00 -4.10 5.88
C PHE A 111 -6.46 -4.51 7.27
N LEU A 112 -7.47 -5.36 7.36
CA LEU A 112 -7.78 -6.05 8.61
C LEU A 112 -6.93 -7.31 8.69
N LEU A 113 -6.14 -7.45 9.76
CA LEU A 113 -5.21 -8.55 9.95
C LEU A 113 -5.27 -9.08 11.38
N PRO A 114 -5.05 -10.39 11.58
CA PRO A 114 -4.80 -10.94 12.90
C PRO A 114 -3.66 -10.24 13.65
N GLU A 115 -3.65 -10.35 14.98
CA GLU A 115 -2.53 -9.91 15.80
C GLU A 115 -1.26 -10.71 15.46
N ASN A 116 -0.30 -10.08 14.79
CA ASN A 116 1.01 -10.64 14.51
C ASN A 116 2.00 -9.52 14.08
N SER A 117 3.27 -9.89 13.88
CA SER A 117 4.25 -9.07 13.16
C SER A 117 4.18 -9.38 11.66
N TYR A 118 4.00 -8.35 10.84
CA TYR A 118 3.93 -8.46 9.39
C TYR A 118 5.04 -7.66 8.73
N LYS A 119 5.54 -8.16 7.61
CA LYS A 119 6.38 -7.40 6.70
C LYS A 119 5.52 -6.92 5.54
N VAL A 120 5.49 -5.62 5.35
CA VAL A 120 4.72 -4.93 4.31
C VAL A 120 5.70 -4.48 3.25
N LYS A 121 5.43 -4.82 1.99
CA LYS A 121 6.19 -4.36 0.83
C LYS A 121 5.30 -3.43 0.01
N ALA A 122 5.75 -2.20 -0.20
CA ALA A 122 5.09 -1.25 -1.09
C ALA A 122 5.93 -1.08 -2.36
N CYS A 123 5.28 -1.03 -3.51
CA CYS A 123 5.91 -0.89 -4.82
C CYS A 123 5.15 0.12 -5.68
N LEU A 124 5.88 1.01 -6.35
CA LEU A 124 5.37 1.84 -7.43
C LEU A 124 6.21 1.56 -8.68
N GLY A 125 5.64 0.84 -9.64
CA GLY A 125 6.41 0.29 -10.76
C GLY A 125 7.48 -0.69 -10.26
N GLU A 126 8.73 -0.44 -10.63
CA GLU A 126 9.89 -1.25 -10.18
C GLU A 126 10.49 -0.78 -8.85
N THR A 127 10.05 0.38 -8.35
CA THR A 127 10.58 0.95 -7.10
C THR A 127 9.81 0.39 -5.92
N CYS A 128 10.48 -0.38 -5.08
CA CYS A 128 9.87 -1.01 -3.90
C CYS A 128 10.66 -0.73 -2.63
N ASP A 129 9.95 -0.69 -1.51
CA ASP A 129 10.55 -0.73 -0.17
C ASP A 129 9.68 -1.59 0.76
N SER A 130 10.22 -1.97 1.92
CA SER A 130 9.51 -2.78 2.89
C SER A 130 9.74 -2.34 4.32
N ALA A 131 8.69 -2.45 5.14
CA ALA A 131 8.74 -2.16 6.56
C ALA A 131 8.06 -3.27 7.36
N THR A 132 8.49 -3.46 8.60
CA THR A 132 7.89 -4.42 9.52
C THR A 132 7.02 -3.68 10.52
N VAL A 133 5.81 -4.20 10.76
CA VAL A 133 4.82 -3.61 11.66
C VAL A 133 4.19 -4.68 12.53
N LYS A 134 3.97 -4.36 13.80
CA LYS A 134 3.23 -5.22 14.72
C LYS A 134 1.78 -4.76 14.78
N VAL A 135 0.86 -5.63 14.36
CA VAL A 135 -0.58 -5.40 14.46
C VAL A 135 -1.05 -5.93 15.80
N THR A 136 -1.75 -5.09 16.57
CA THR A 136 -2.40 -5.47 17.84
C THR A 136 -3.89 -5.69 17.60
N GLY A 137 -4.46 -6.71 18.24
CA GLY A 137 -5.90 -6.97 18.19
C GLY A 137 -6.73 -5.76 18.64
N SER A 138 -7.81 -5.47 17.91
CA SER A 138 -8.70 -4.31 18.10
C SER A 138 -8.04 -2.93 18.04
N GLY A 139 -6.76 -2.86 17.73
CA GLY A 139 -6.01 -1.60 17.59
C GLY A 139 -5.84 -1.16 16.14
N ILE A 140 -5.31 0.05 15.98
CA ILE A 140 -4.88 0.60 14.68
C ILE A 140 -3.36 0.66 14.69
N ALA A 141 -2.72 -0.18 13.87
CA ALA A 141 -1.29 -0.11 13.61
C ALA A 141 -1.07 0.74 12.36
N THR A 142 -0.31 1.83 12.49
CA THR A 142 0.05 2.68 11.35
C THR A 142 1.52 2.51 11.03
N ILE A 143 1.85 2.31 9.75
CA ILE A 143 3.24 2.23 9.28
C ILE A 143 3.41 3.12 8.06
N GLU A 144 4.53 3.83 8.01
CA GLU A 144 4.95 4.61 6.85
C GLU A 144 6.02 3.85 6.08
N VAL A 145 5.85 3.74 4.76
CA VAL A 145 6.83 3.14 3.84
C VAL A 145 7.29 4.21 2.86
N SER A 146 8.59 4.51 2.88
CA SER A 146 9.17 5.61 2.10
C SER A 146 9.77 5.09 0.80
N LEU A 147 9.21 5.47 -0.34
CA LEU A 147 9.79 5.19 -1.64
C LEU A 147 10.71 6.35 -2.08
N PRO A 148 11.83 6.08 -2.76
CA PRO A 148 12.75 7.09 -3.30
C PRO A 148 12.16 7.80 -4.55
N VAL A 149 10.94 8.31 -4.42
CA VAL A 149 10.21 9.02 -5.46
C VAL A 149 10.10 10.47 -5.02
N PHE A 150 10.85 11.33 -5.72
CA PHE A 150 10.79 12.77 -5.51
C PHE A 150 9.61 13.37 -6.27
N LEU A 151 9.47 13.07 -7.56
CA LEU A 151 8.45 13.67 -8.42
C LEU A 151 7.87 12.65 -9.39
N ARG A 152 6.55 12.63 -9.54
CA ARG A 152 5.84 11.82 -10.53
C ARG A 152 5.29 12.73 -11.62
N ILE A 153 5.84 12.62 -12.83
CA ILE A 153 5.39 13.40 -13.99
C ILE A 153 4.30 12.64 -14.76
N SER A 154 4.44 11.32 -14.83
CA SER A 154 3.48 10.44 -15.51
C SER A 154 3.33 9.12 -14.74
N PRO A 155 2.38 8.25 -15.13
CA PRO A 155 2.23 6.94 -14.50
C PRO A 155 3.50 6.08 -14.56
N GLN A 156 4.32 6.25 -15.60
CA GLN A 156 5.52 5.45 -15.87
C GLN A 156 6.83 6.17 -15.51
N VAL A 157 6.82 7.51 -15.40
CA VAL A 157 8.03 8.30 -15.15
C VAL A 157 8.03 8.82 -13.72
N MET A 158 8.92 8.25 -12.93
CA MET A 158 9.22 8.63 -11.55
C MET A 158 10.64 9.15 -11.51
N LEU A 159 10.84 10.32 -10.90
CA LEU A 159 12.16 10.93 -10.74
C LEU A 159 12.57 10.84 -9.28
N SER A 160 13.78 10.35 -9.05
CA SER A 160 14.46 10.53 -7.77
C SER A 160 14.96 11.97 -7.62
N PHE A 161 15.30 12.39 -6.40
CA PHE A 161 15.88 13.73 -6.18
C PHE A 161 17.16 13.96 -7.00
N ARG A 162 17.99 12.93 -7.14
CA ARG A 162 19.23 13.01 -7.93
C ARG A 162 18.95 13.24 -9.42
N ASP A 163 17.99 12.51 -9.99
CA ASP A 163 17.65 12.65 -11.41
C ASP A 163 17.02 14.02 -11.68
N PHE A 164 16.21 14.51 -10.74
CA PHE A 164 15.68 15.87 -10.78
C PHE A 164 16.80 16.93 -10.78
N LEU A 165 17.80 16.79 -9.91
CA LEU A 165 18.96 17.70 -9.87
C LEU A 165 19.75 17.69 -11.17
N PHE A 166 20.04 16.50 -11.72
CA PHE A 166 20.75 16.40 -13.00
C PHE A 166 19.96 17.04 -14.13
N MET A 167 18.64 16.82 -14.22
CA MET A 167 17.81 17.49 -15.22
C MET A 167 17.81 19.01 -15.06
N ALA A 168 17.71 19.52 -13.82
CA ALA A 168 17.74 20.96 -13.56
C ALA A 168 19.07 21.59 -13.99
N ILE A 169 20.20 20.99 -13.61
CA ILE A 169 21.55 21.47 -13.99
C ILE A 169 21.73 21.39 -15.50
N PHE A 170 21.36 20.27 -16.11
CA PHE A 170 21.45 20.07 -17.56
C PHE A 170 20.65 21.12 -18.35
N THR A 171 19.46 21.48 -17.86
CA THR A 171 18.64 22.55 -18.46
C THR A 171 19.33 23.90 -18.40
N VAL A 172 19.97 24.25 -17.27
CA VAL A 172 20.74 25.50 -17.13
C VAL A 172 21.93 25.51 -18.10
N VAL A 173 22.65 24.39 -18.23
CA VAL A 173 23.78 24.25 -19.16
C VAL A 173 23.32 24.41 -20.61
N ILE A 174 22.19 23.83 -21.00
CA ILE A 174 21.62 24.02 -22.34
C ILE A 174 21.31 25.49 -22.60
N VAL A 175 20.65 26.18 -21.66
CA VAL A 175 20.34 27.60 -21.81
C VAL A 175 21.61 28.44 -21.96
N ALA A 176 22.64 28.17 -21.14
CA ALA A 176 23.92 28.85 -21.25
C ALA A 176 24.61 28.59 -22.60
N ALA A 177 24.61 27.34 -23.08
CA ALA A 177 25.18 26.97 -24.37
C ALA A 177 24.44 27.66 -25.53
N LEU A 178 23.10 27.73 -25.49
CA LEU A 178 22.31 28.48 -26.47
C LEU A 178 22.66 29.97 -26.47
N PHE A 179 22.88 30.57 -25.30
CA PHE A 179 23.36 31.96 -25.20
C PHE A 179 24.73 32.15 -25.86
N VAL A 180 25.67 31.24 -25.62
CA VAL A 180 27.01 31.29 -26.25
C VAL A 180 26.90 31.14 -27.76
N ILE A 181 26.10 30.19 -28.25
CA ILE A 181 25.88 29.97 -29.69
C ILE A 181 25.25 31.22 -30.33
N ILE A 182 24.23 31.81 -29.72
CA ILE A 182 23.60 33.04 -30.22
C ILE A 182 24.60 34.19 -30.21
N TYR A 183 25.36 34.34 -29.13
CA TYR A 183 26.39 35.38 -29.02
C TYR A 183 27.44 35.23 -30.14
N GLU A 184 28.01 34.04 -30.31
CA GLU A 184 29.02 33.77 -31.35
C GLU A 184 28.44 33.97 -32.76
N TYR A 185 27.21 33.52 -32.99
CA TYR A 185 26.49 33.75 -34.24
C TYR A 185 26.29 35.24 -34.53
N THR A 186 25.88 36.04 -33.53
CA THR A 186 25.69 37.48 -33.72
C THR A 186 27.00 38.20 -34.03
N VAL A 187 28.10 37.83 -33.38
CA VAL A 187 29.44 38.37 -33.65
C VAL A 187 29.92 38.00 -35.05
N TRP A 188 29.79 36.72 -35.44
CA TRP A 188 30.15 36.26 -36.77
C TRP A 188 29.35 36.97 -37.87
N ARG A 189 28.03 37.11 -37.68
CA ARG A 189 27.15 37.82 -38.62
C ARG A 189 27.55 39.30 -38.78
N ARG A 190 27.85 40.01 -37.69
CA ARG A 190 28.33 41.40 -37.74
C ARG A 190 29.62 41.53 -38.54
N LYS A 191 30.61 40.66 -38.30
CA LYS A 191 31.89 40.65 -39.04
C LYS A 191 31.67 40.45 -40.55
N LYS A 192 30.75 39.56 -40.93
CA LYS A 192 30.42 39.30 -42.34
C LYS A 192 29.79 40.53 -43.03
N MET A 193 28.87 41.23 -42.36
CA MET A 193 28.20 42.42 -42.93
C MET A 193 29.18 43.56 -43.21
N ILE A 194 30.10 43.84 -42.27
CA ILE A 194 31.13 44.89 -42.44
C ILE A 194 32.02 44.58 -43.65
N LYS A 195 32.37 43.31 -43.88
CA LYS A 195 33.16 42.90 -45.04
C LYS A 195 32.43 43.15 -46.36
N VAL A 196 31.13 42.87 -46.43
CA VAL A 196 30.30 43.09 -47.63
C VAL A 196 30.11 44.58 -47.91
N MET A 197 29.90 45.40 -46.88
CA MET A 197 29.79 46.86 -47.05
C MET A 197 31.08 47.48 -47.57
N LYS A 198 32.24 47.10 -47.00
CA LYS A 198 33.55 47.58 -47.48
C LYS A 198 33.84 47.19 -48.93
N SER A 199 33.34 46.04 -49.41
CA SER A 199 33.49 45.65 -50.82
C SER A 199 32.51 46.33 -51.77
N ALA A 200 31.49 47.02 -51.27
CA ALA A 200 30.53 47.76 -52.10
C ALA A 200 30.91 49.25 -52.26
N GLU A 201 31.77 49.77 -51.38
CA GLU A 201 32.31 51.15 -51.44
C GLU A 201 33.67 51.25 -52.17
N ALA A 202 34.26 50.12 -52.56
CA ALA A 202 35.52 50.04 -53.31
C ALA A 202 35.27 49.69 -54.78
#